data_AF-A0A1C6KS87-F1
#
_entry.id   AF-A0A1C6KS87-F1
#
_cell.length_a   1.000
_cell.length_b   1.000
_cell.length_c   1.000
_cell.angle_alpha   90.00
_cell.angle_beta   90.00
_cell.angle_gamma   90.00
#
_symmetry.space_group_name_H-M   'P 1'
#
loop_
_entity.id
_entity.type
_entity.pdbx_description
1 polymer ?
#
loop_
_entity_poly.entity_id
_entity_poly.type
_entity_poly.pdbx_seq_one_letter_code
_entity_poly.pdbx_strand_id
1 'polypeptide(L)'
;MPGSRDDRQSRIFVYDARIGQAEVGIRDGVKLNEDKTASHMGKYELQFVERNAPIKIRIEMIEREDCFEKAKSEITGRERAEEIEQVWDRERQWIYLWLKGFESGELRLGARSRRGFGKIAIDHARTKAFDMRKSDSYKEWLDWDWEQADAFEGAGSETIRIEDLEQAGGAGREHCLEVLLRISGTLLVRTYAVAFTRTEDIPDYGQMTVGGHGKQAVIPGSSWAGAFRSHLAKTVQELLRQPDWKEAQKILNPLFGTWSDTEMRNQELHASGLIFEETVIDGGHGLPAARIAVDRFTGGTVQGALYEEIPWTGGEIILPIRWRKNGLNLTDDEICGLLLWAVKDLQAGILAVGGETSVGRGIFEPVHGKDNLFLDGAVLTEEDQKRCMQAAVLWVKGNRKKENTR
;
A
#
# COMPACT_ATOMS: atom_id res chain seq x y z
N MET A 1 26.41 20.53 24.04
CA MET A 1 26.87 21.39 22.93
C MET A 1 26.66 20.60 21.65
N PRO A 2 25.90 21.11 20.67
CA PRO A 2 25.99 20.59 19.30
C PRO A 2 27.46 20.64 18.85
N GLY A 3 27.98 19.56 18.26
CA GLY A 3 29.37 19.45 17.81
C GLY A 3 30.26 18.57 18.71
N SER A 4 29.71 17.59 19.42
CA SER A 4 30.52 16.54 20.05
C SER A 4 31.25 15.69 18.99
N ARG A 5 32.35 15.00 19.35
CA ARG A 5 33.04 14.06 18.42
C ARG A 5 32.13 12.95 17.88
N ASP A 6 31.01 12.69 18.55
CA ASP A 6 30.03 11.68 18.18
C ASP A 6 28.84 12.27 17.40
N ASP A 7 28.74 13.60 17.27
CA ASP A 7 27.69 14.27 16.52
C ASP A 7 28.01 14.19 15.02
N ARG A 8 27.51 13.14 14.36
CA ARG A 8 27.67 12.96 12.92
C ARG A 8 26.50 13.59 12.19
N GLN A 9 26.78 14.57 11.34
CA GLN A 9 25.82 15.02 10.32
C GLN A 9 25.53 13.86 9.36
N SER A 10 24.25 13.69 8.97
CA SER A 10 23.83 12.69 7.99
C SER A 10 24.74 12.73 6.75
N ARG A 11 25.09 11.55 6.24
CA ARG A 11 25.79 11.42 4.96
C ARG A 11 24.84 11.55 3.77
N ILE A 12 23.54 11.40 3.99
CA ILE A 12 22.50 11.46 2.96
C ILE A 12 21.72 12.76 3.13
N PHE A 13 21.66 13.55 2.06
CA PHE A 13 20.87 14.75 1.93
C PHE A 13 19.77 14.50 0.91
N VAL A 14 18.52 14.68 1.34
CA VAL A 14 17.35 14.58 0.45
C VAL A 14 16.84 16.00 0.28
N TYR A 15 16.86 16.49 -0.95
CA TYR A 15 16.42 17.84 -1.27
C TYR A 15 14.89 17.88 -1.43
N ASP A 16 14.32 19.06 -1.23
CA ASP A 16 12.90 19.30 -1.47
C ASP A 16 12.52 18.95 -2.90
N ALA A 17 11.44 18.19 -3.04
CA ALA A 17 10.89 17.75 -4.31
C ALA A 17 9.55 18.45 -4.57
N ARG A 18 9.37 18.99 -5.78
CA ARG A 18 8.10 19.54 -6.23
C ARG A 18 7.36 18.48 -7.06
N ILE A 19 6.10 18.25 -6.71
CA ILE A 19 5.20 17.42 -7.52
C ILE A 19 4.68 18.28 -8.68
N GLY A 20 4.99 17.88 -9.91
CA GLY A 20 4.52 18.52 -11.13
C GLY A 20 3.11 18.05 -11.48
N GLN A 21 2.34 18.91 -12.14
CA GLN A 21 0.99 18.60 -12.65
C GLN A 21 0.07 17.92 -11.61
N ALA A 22 0.24 18.26 -10.32
CA ALA A 22 -0.48 17.61 -9.24
C ALA A 22 -1.97 17.96 -9.31
N GLU A 23 -2.80 16.95 -9.56
CA GLU A 23 -4.24 17.04 -9.37
C GLU A 23 -4.58 16.56 -7.96
N VAL A 24 -5.35 17.37 -7.23
CA VAL A 24 -5.72 17.07 -5.83
C VAL A 24 -7.10 16.45 -5.81
N GLY A 25 -7.18 15.19 -5.36
CA GLY A 25 -8.42 14.50 -5.08
C GLY A 25 -8.86 14.67 -3.62
N ILE A 26 -10.17 14.63 -3.39
CA ILE A 26 -10.77 14.54 -2.06
C ILE A 26 -11.49 13.21 -1.92
N ARG A 27 -11.21 12.47 -0.85
CA ARG A 27 -11.84 11.19 -0.55
C ARG A 27 -12.54 11.25 0.80
N ASP A 28 -13.85 11.02 0.78
CA ASP A 28 -14.64 10.79 1.98
C ASP A 28 -14.38 9.41 2.56
N GLY A 29 -14.32 9.33 3.89
CA GLY A 29 -14.26 8.08 4.64
C GLY A 29 -15.25 8.09 5.79
N VAL A 30 -15.72 6.90 6.16
CA VAL A 30 -16.62 6.70 7.31
C VAL A 30 -16.10 5.57 8.20
N LYS A 31 -16.14 5.78 9.52
CA LYS A 31 -15.94 4.71 10.51
C LYS A 31 -17.21 3.87 10.58
N LEU A 32 -17.07 2.55 10.41
CA LEU A 32 -18.18 1.60 10.51
C LEU A 32 -18.15 0.87 11.86
N ASN A 33 -19.33 0.55 12.39
CA ASN A 33 -19.51 -0.32 13.57
C ASN A 33 -19.70 -1.80 13.17
N GLU A 34 -20.00 -2.65 14.15
CA GLU A 34 -20.23 -4.10 13.97
C GLU A 34 -21.29 -4.41 12.90
N ASP A 35 -22.35 -3.60 12.86
CA ASP A 35 -23.48 -3.74 11.94
C ASP A 35 -23.21 -3.15 10.54
N LYS A 36 -21.97 -2.76 10.25
CA LYS A 36 -21.57 -2.04 9.02
C LYS A 36 -22.34 -0.72 8.82
N THR A 37 -22.78 -0.09 9.91
CA THR A 37 -23.41 1.24 9.87
C THR A 37 -22.41 2.32 10.28
N ALA A 38 -22.61 3.55 9.79
CA ALA A 38 -21.73 4.66 10.10
C ALA A 38 -21.79 4.99 11.61
N SER A 39 -20.63 5.02 12.25
CA SER A 39 -20.52 5.47 13.64
C SER A 39 -20.79 6.97 13.75
N HIS A 40 -21.42 7.38 14.85
CA HIS A 40 -21.65 8.81 15.14
C HIS A 40 -20.32 9.59 15.09
N MET A 41 -20.32 10.72 14.39
CA MET A 41 -19.11 11.54 14.15
C MET A 41 -17.93 10.78 13.53
N GLY A 42 -18.20 9.68 12.82
CA GLY A 42 -17.19 8.84 12.20
C GLY A 42 -16.79 9.26 10.77
N LYS A 43 -17.32 10.37 10.23
CA LYS A 43 -16.95 10.88 8.91
C LYS A 43 -15.59 11.58 8.98
N TYR A 44 -14.74 11.33 8.02
CA TYR A 44 -13.48 12.06 7.82
C TYR A 44 -13.23 12.27 6.33
N GLU A 45 -12.39 13.25 6.02
CA GLU A 45 -12.01 13.61 4.65
C GLU A 45 -10.50 13.51 4.52
N LEU A 46 -10.04 13.02 3.36
CA LEU A 46 -8.64 12.88 3.02
C LEU A 46 -8.38 13.60 1.70
N GLN A 47 -7.42 14.52 1.71
CA GLN A 47 -6.85 15.08 0.48
C GLN A 47 -5.65 14.25 0.05
N PHE A 48 -5.56 13.97 -1.25
CA PHE A 48 -4.48 13.19 -1.83
C PHE A 48 -4.11 13.74 -3.22
N VAL A 49 -2.92 13.39 -3.70
CA VAL A 49 -2.52 13.68 -5.07
C VAL A 49 -2.91 12.48 -5.93
N GLU A 50 -3.59 12.75 -7.05
CA GLU A 50 -3.98 11.73 -8.02
C GLU A 50 -2.77 11.01 -8.63
N ARG A 51 -3.03 9.85 -9.22
CA ARG A 51 -1.99 8.99 -9.80
C ARG A 51 -1.26 9.69 -10.96
N ASN A 52 -0.04 9.25 -11.22
CA ASN A 52 0.81 9.68 -12.33
C ASN A 52 1.29 11.15 -12.26
N ALA A 53 1.20 11.80 -11.09
CA ALA A 53 1.81 13.10 -10.89
C ALA A 53 3.35 12.97 -10.86
N PRO A 54 4.10 13.59 -11.80
CA PRO A 54 5.55 13.46 -11.85
C PRO A 54 6.22 14.14 -10.65
N ILE A 55 7.25 13.51 -10.09
CA ILE A 55 8.06 14.06 -9.00
C ILE A 55 9.55 13.87 -9.32
N LYS A 56 10.35 14.93 -9.14
CA LYS A 56 11.81 14.87 -9.25
C LYS A 56 12.39 14.90 -7.83
N ILE A 57 13.01 13.80 -7.42
CA ILE A 57 13.69 13.68 -6.12
C ILE A 57 15.19 13.78 -6.36
N ARG A 58 15.89 14.63 -5.59
CA ARG A 58 17.35 14.74 -5.63
C ARG A 58 17.92 14.28 -4.31
N ILE A 59 18.92 13.41 -4.39
CA ILE A 59 19.61 12.84 -3.24
C ILE A 59 21.10 13.04 -3.45
N GLU A 60 21.77 13.57 -2.43
CA GLU A 60 23.22 13.68 -2.39
C GLU A 60 23.77 12.81 -1.26
N MET A 61 24.86 12.10 -1.55
CA MET A 61 25.52 11.20 -0.62
C MET A 61 26.97 11.62 -0.45
N ILE A 62 27.37 11.94 0.77
CA ILE A 62 28.71 12.42 1.11
C ILE A 62 29.49 11.33 1.84
N GLU A 63 30.45 10.73 1.15
CA GLU A 63 31.40 9.80 1.75
C GLU A 63 32.60 10.57 2.33
N ARG A 64 32.88 10.32 3.62
CA ARG A 64 33.94 11.00 4.37
C ARG A 64 35.17 10.11 4.51
N GLU A 65 36.29 10.68 4.94
CA GLU A 65 37.57 9.97 5.05
C GLU A 65 37.51 8.73 5.97
N ASP A 66 36.62 8.72 6.97
CA ASP A 66 36.40 7.57 7.87
C ASP A 66 35.67 6.38 7.21
N CYS A 67 35.13 6.56 6.00
CA CYS A 67 34.51 5.50 5.22
C CYS A 67 35.53 4.64 4.44
N PHE A 68 36.81 5.02 4.47
CA PHE A 68 37.92 4.34 3.81
C PHE A 68 38.70 3.52 4.86
N GLU A 69 38.58 2.19 4.79
CA GLU A 69 39.16 1.25 5.78
C GLU A 69 40.69 1.36 5.90
N LYS A 70 41.36 1.86 4.86
CA LYS A 70 42.82 1.95 4.77
C LYS A 70 43.35 3.38 4.85
N ALA A 71 42.74 4.27 5.62
CA ALA A 71 43.35 5.58 5.92
C ALA A 71 44.56 5.48 6.91
N LYS A 72 45.48 4.53 6.71
CA LYS A 72 46.81 4.50 7.34
C LYS A 72 47.88 4.80 6.29
N SER A 73 48.85 5.61 6.70
CA SER A 73 49.96 6.12 5.89
C SER A 73 50.67 5.03 5.09
N GLU A 74 50.98 5.32 3.82
CA GLU A 74 51.70 4.48 2.83
C GLU A 74 50.82 3.63 1.90
N ILE A 75 49.91 4.26 1.16
CA ILE A 75 49.18 3.61 0.06
C ILE A 75 49.63 4.20 -1.28
N THR A 76 49.92 3.33 -2.25
CA THR A 76 50.29 3.74 -3.61
C THR A 76 49.07 4.31 -4.36
N GLY A 77 49.30 5.12 -5.41
CA GLY A 77 48.20 5.76 -6.16
C GLY A 77 47.18 4.78 -6.77
N ARG A 78 47.59 3.53 -7.05
CA ARG A 78 46.73 2.48 -7.63
C ARG A 78 45.81 1.83 -6.60
N GLU A 79 46.35 1.41 -5.46
CA GLU A 79 45.58 0.83 -4.35
C GLU A 79 44.54 1.82 -3.80
N ARG A 80 44.85 3.11 -3.87
CA ARG A 80 43.92 4.18 -3.49
C ARG A 80 42.78 4.37 -4.49
N ALA A 81 43.00 4.17 -5.78
CA ALA A 81 41.93 4.23 -6.79
C ALA A 81 40.96 3.04 -6.64
N GLU A 82 41.49 1.85 -6.38
CA GLU A 82 40.69 0.65 -6.12
C GLU A 82 39.81 0.78 -4.87
N GLU A 83 40.28 1.46 -3.81
CA GLU A 83 39.48 1.72 -2.61
C GLU A 83 38.30 2.67 -2.89
N ILE A 84 38.46 3.64 -3.80
CA ILE A 84 37.40 4.57 -4.21
C ILE A 84 36.33 3.84 -5.01
N GLU A 85 36.75 3.00 -5.96
CA GLU A 85 35.84 2.17 -6.75
C GLU A 85 35.02 1.25 -5.84
N GLN A 86 35.64 0.63 -4.83
CA GLN A 86 34.93 -0.21 -3.85
C GLN A 86 33.87 0.56 -3.05
N VAL A 87 34.18 1.79 -2.61
CA VAL A 87 33.20 2.64 -1.93
C VAL A 87 32.05 3.00 -2.88
N TRP A 88 32.35 3.38 -4.12
CA TRP A 88 31.34 3.68 -5.12
C TRP A 88 30.46 2.49 -5.46
N ASP A 89 31.04 1.29 -5.62
CA ASP A 89 30.28 0.07 -5.88
C ASP A 89 29.33 -0.25 -4.71
N ARG A 90 29.78 -0.04 -3.47
CA ARG A 90 28.94 -0.19 -2.28
C ARG A 90 27.79 0.82 -2.25
N GLU A 91 28.04 2.08 -2.56
CA GLU A 91 26.97 3.10 -2.59
C GLU A 91 26.01 2.89 -3.77
N ARG A 92 26.52 2.51 -4.93
CA ARG A 92 25.73 2.13 -6.10
C ARG A 92 24.81 0.97 -5.77
N GLN A 93 25.30 -0.02 -5.03
CA GLN A 93 24.50 -1.12 -4.52
C GLN A 93 23.37 -0.65 -3.60
N TRP A 94 23.61 0.32 -2.70
CA TRP A 94 22.54 0.91 -1.89
C TRP A 94 21.51 1.68 -2.72
N ILE A 95 21.96 2.45 -3.71
CA ILE A 95 21.10 3.18 -4.64
C ILE A 95 20.19 2.19 -5.38
N TYR A 96 20.75 1.11 -5.92
CA TYR A 96 19.97 0.07 -6.58
C TYR A 96 18.94 -0.58 -5.67
N LEU A 97 19.31 -0.88 -4.41
CA LEU A 97 18.37 -1.43 -3.43
C LEU A 97 17.22 -0.46 -3.12
N TRP A 98 17.48 0.85 -3.04
CA TRP A 98 16.43 1.86 -2.86
C TRP A 98 15.52 1.95 -4.09
N LEU A 99 16.11 2.01 -5.28
CA LEU A 99 15.35 2.08 -6.54
C LEU A 99 14.47 0.83 -6.69
N LYS A 100 15.03 -0.37 -6.46
CA LYS A 100 14.28 -1.63 -6.41
C LYS A 100 13.17 -1.61 -5.36
N GLY A 101 13.43 -1.00 -4.21
CA GLY A 101 12.43 -0.80 -3.17
C GLY A 101 11.25 0.04 -3.62
N PHE A 102 11.48 1.15 -4.33
CA PHE A 102 10.40 1.97 -4.89
C PHE A 102 9.65 1.25 -6.00
N GLU A 103 10.36 0.64 -6.94
CA GLU A 103 9.77 -0.05 -8.10
C GLU A 103 8.90 -1.23 -7.69
N SER A 104 9.40 -2.06 -6.76
CA SER A 104 8.63 -3.18 -6.20
C SER A 104 7.45 -2.72 -5.33
N GLY A 105 7.43 -1.44 -4.94
CA GLY A 105 6.48 -0.85 -4.03
C GLY A 105 6.76 -1.10 -2.55
N GLU A 106 7.86 -1.74 -2.16
CA GLU A 106 8.25 -1.89 -0.73
C GLU A 106 8.50 -0.53 -0.06
N LEU A 107 9.18 0.38 -0.75
CA LEU A 107 9.38 1.77 -0.32
C LEU A 107 8.24 2.64 -0.84
N ARG A 108 7.65 3.40 0.09
CA ARG A 108 6.49 4.26 -0.16
C ARG A 108 6.68 5.58 0.57
N LEU A 109 6.22 6.69 -0.04
CA LEU A 109 6.35 8.02 0.54
C LEU A 109 5.01 8.56 1.07
N GLY A 110 5.09 9.32 2.16
CA GLY A 110 3.94 10.04 2.71
C GLY A 110 3.04 9.23 3.65
N ALA A 111 1.94 9.87 4.07
CA ALA A 111 1.00 9.29 5.01
C ALA A 111 0.16 8.17 4.37
N ARG A 112 -0.44 7.32 5.21
CA ARG A 112 -1.35 6.24 4.78
C ARG A 112 -0.73 5.25 3.77
N SER A 113 0.60 5.11 3.74
CA SER A 113 1.33 4.19 2.85
C SER A 113 0.89 2.73 2.95
N ARG A 114 0.33 2.33 4.09
CA ARG A 114 -0.24 0.99 4.34
C ARG A 114 -1.68 0.80 3.84
N ARG A 115 -2.26 1.79 3.18
CA ARG A 115 -3.67 1.84 2.72
C ARG A 115 -3.78 2.27 1.25
N GLY A 116 -2.74 1.98 0.47
CA GLY A 116 -2.75 2.16 -0.99
C GLY A 116 -2.17 3.49 -1.49
N PHE A 117 -1.51 4.28 -0.63
CA PHE A 117 -0.87 5.54 -1.01
C PHE A 117 0.66 5.44 -1.05
N GLY A 118 1.30 6.40 -1.71
CA GLY A 118 2.75 6.60 -1.61
C GLY A 118 3.62 5.72 -2.47
N LYS A 119 3.04 4.88 -3.35
CA LYS A 119 3.79 4.10 -4.33
C LYS A 119 4.33 5.05 -5.41
N ILE A 120 5.57 4.83 -5.82
CA ILE A 120 6.26 5.61 -6.85
C ILE A 120 6.82 4.63 -7.86
N ALA A 121 6.49 4.85 -9.13
CA ALA A 121 7.15 4.16 -10.24
C ALA A 121 8.36 4.99 -10.68
N ILE A 122 9.46 4.32 -11.01
CA ILE A 122 10.66 5.02 -11.48
C ILE A 122 10.58 5.19 -12.98
N ASP A 123 10.52 6.45 -13.42
CA ASP A 123 10.61 6.80 -14.85
C ASP A 123 12.08 6.83 -15.29
N HIS A 124 12.90 7.60 -14.59
CA HIS A 124 14.33 7.74 -14.86
C HIS A 124 15.14 7.87 -13.57
N ALA A 125 16.29 7.20 -13.51
CA ALA A 125 17.26 7.32 -12.42
C ALA A 125 18.66 7.59 -13.00
N ARG A 126 19.34 8.61 -12.47
CA ARG A 126 20.68 9.02 -12.90
C ARG A 126 21.54 9.35 -11.69
N THR A 127 22.83 9.06 -11.78
CA THR A 127 23.81 9.34 -10.74
C THR A 127 25.00 10.07 -11.33
N LYS A 128 25.66 10.89 -10.50
CA LYS A 128 26.93 11.55 -10.79
C LYS A 128 27.81 11.44 -9.56
N ALA A 129 28.99 10.86 -9.73
CA ALA A 129 29.99 10.73 -8.68
C ALA A 129 31.10 11.77 -8.86
N PHE A 130 31.52 12.38 -7.76
CA PHE A 130 32.63 13.33 -7.73
C PHE A 130 33.71 12.84 -6.75
N ASP A 131 34.96 12.85 -7.20
CA ASP A 131 36.12 12.56 -6.34
C ASP A 131 36.74 13.87 -5.84
N MET A 132 36.37 14.25 -4.63
CA MET A 132 36.83 15.50 -3.99
C MET A 132 38.35 15.60 -3.82
N ARG A 133 39.09 14.50 -3.99
CA ARG A 133 40.56 14.50 -3.96
C ARG A 133 41.20 14.97 -5.27
N LYS A 134 40.45 14.95 -6.38
CA LYS A 134 40.91 15.41 -7.69
C LYS A 134 40.49 16.86 -7.90
N SER A 135 41.46 17.73 -8.17
CA SER A 135 41.20 19.17 -8.33
C SER A 135 40.15 19.47 -9.41
N ASP A 136 40.17 18.76 -10.53
CA ASP A 136 39.22 18.99 -11.62
C ASP A 136 37.80 18.54 -11.27
N SER A 137 37.65 17.36 -10.63
CA SER A 137 36.34 16.86 -10.16
C SER A 137 35.74 17.74 -9.05
N TYR A 138 36.60 18.31 -8.19
CA TYR A 138 36.16 19.29 -7.19
C TYR A 138 35.64 20.58 -7.82
N LYS A 139 36.30 21.10 -8.87
CA LYS A 139 35.82 22.29 -9.60
C LYS A 139 34.50 21.99 -10.32
N GLU A 140 34.40 20.82 -10.95
CA GLU A 140 33.16 20.35 -11.59
C GLU A 140 32.00 20.28 -10.58
N TRP A 141 32.25 19.81 -9.36
CA TRP A 141 31.25 19.82 -8.29
C TRP A 141 30.87 21.23 -7.82
N LEU A 142 31.81 22.17 -7.76
CA LEU A 142 31.51 23.57 -7.40
C LEU A 142 30.58 24.26 -8.41
N ASP A 143 30.75 23.93 -9.70
CA ASP A 143 29.94 24.45 -10.79
C ASP A 143 28.69 23.58 -11.09
N TRP A 144 28.43 22.56 -10.27
CA TRP A 144 27.37 21.59 -10.46
C TRP A 144 25.97 22.22 -10.35
N ASP A 145 25.13 21.92 -11.35
CA ASP A 145 23.72 22.21 -11.32
C ASP A 145 22.92 21.01 -11.88
N TRP A 146 22.00 20.53 -11.06
CA TRP A 146 21.10 19.41 -11.36
C TRP A 146 20.26 19.61 -12.61
N GLU A 147 20.02 20.86 -13.03
CA GLU A 147 19.18 21.20 -14.17
C GLU A 147 19.96 21.53 -15.45
N GLN A 148 21.30 21.50 -15.42
CA GLN A 148 22.10 21.56 -16.65
C GLN A 148 21.80 20.35 -17.54
N ALA A 149 21.74 20.58 -18.86
CA ALA A 149 21.27 19.57 -19.82
C ALA A 149 22.17 18.32 -19.84
N ASP A 150 23.48 18.54 -19.72
CA ASP A 150 24.56 17.55 -19.75
C ASP A 150 25.08 17.19 -18.35
N ALA A 151 24.37 17.58 -17.28
CA ALA A 151 24.79 17.33 -15.90
C ALA A 151 25.14 15.85 -15.66
N PHE A 152 24.35 14.92 -16.23
CA PHE A 152 24.57 13.49 -16.06
C PHE A 152 25.30 12.85 -17.25
N GLU A 153 26.13 13.61 -17.95
CA GLU A 153 27.02 13.12 -19.01
C GLU A 153 28.48 13.09 -18.53
N GLY A 154 29.34 12.38 -19.26
CA GLY A 154 30.77 12.33 -18.97
C GLY A 154 31.19 11.38 -17.83
N ALA A 155 32.39 11.61 -17.29
CA ALA A 155 33.02 10.71 -16.31
C ALA A 155 32.26 10.71 -14.97
N GLY A 156 32.10 9.53 -14.36
CA GLY A 156 31.39 9.37 -13.09
C GLY A 156 29.86 9.49 -13.19
N SER A 157 29.32 9.66 -14.39
CA SER A 157 27.87 9.69 -14.63
C SER A 157 27.34 8.32 -15.02
N GLU A 158 26.13 8.02 -14.59
CA GLU A 158 25.45 6.78 -14.91
C GLU A 158 23.94 7.02 -15.09
N THR A 159 23.36 6.38 -16.10
CA THR A 159 21.90 6.23 -16.21
C THR A 159 21.53 4.81 -15.84
N ILE A 160 20.72 4.67 -14.81
CA ILE A 160 20.33 3.37 -14.25
C ILE A 160 19.06 2.92 -14.97
N ARG A 161 19.10 1.73 -15.58
CA ARG A 161 17.92 1.15 -16.21
C ARG A 161 17.19 0.27 -15.19
N ILE A 162 15.86 0.14 -15.34
CA ILE A 162 15.06 -0.71 -14.45
C ILE A 162 15.54 -2.17 -14.53
N GLU A 163 15.96 -2.63 -15.70
CA GLU A 163 16.50 -3.98 -15.90
C GLU A 163 17.76 -4.26 -15.05
N ASP A 164 18.55 -3.22 -14.76
CA ASP A 164 19.76 -3.34 -13.94
C ASP A 164 19.42 -3.57 -12.46
N LEU A 165 18.20 -3.20 -12.03
CA LEU A 165 17.73 -3.38 -10.65
C LEU A 165 17.48 -4.85 -10.31
N GLU A 166 17.20 -5.70 -11.30
CA GLU A 166 17.05 -7.14 -11.08
C GLU A 166 18.39 -7.78 -10.66
N GLN A 167 19.49 -7.30 -11.27
CA GLN A 167 20.85 -7.78 -11.01
C GLN A 167 21.41 -7.30 -9.66
N ALA A 168 20.85 -6.24 -9.09
CA ALA A 168 21.26 -5.68 -7.81
C ALA A 168 21.05 -6.62 -6.61
N GLY A 169 20.47 -7.82 -6.79
CA GLY A 169 20.29 -8.76 -5.69
C GLY A 169 19.44 -8.19 -4.55
N GLY A 170 19.66 -8.68 -3.32
CA GLY A 170 18.86 -8.30 -2.15
C GLY A 170 17.53 -9.03 -2.08
N ALA A 171 17.31 -9.74 -0.96
CA ALA A 171 16.05 -10.41 -0.69
C ALA A 171 14.95 -9.38 -0.40
N GLY A 172 13.79 -9.54 -1.04
CA GLY A 172 12.60 -8.74 -0.73
C GLY A 172 12.26 -8.80 0.75
N ARG A 173 11.99 -7.66 1.37
CA ARG A 173 11.72 -7.53 2.80
C ARG A 173 10.24 -7.67 3.14
N GLU A 174 9.38 -7.60 2.13
CA GLU A 174 7.95 -7.85 2.23
C GLU A 174 7.59 -9.15 1.51
N HIS A 175 6.60 -9.86 2.03
CA HIS A 175 5.81 -10.81 1.24
C HIS A 175 4.69 -10.07 0.51
N CYS A 176 4.30 -10.56 -0.66
CA CYS A 176 3.17 -10.07 -1.43
C CYS A 176 2.24 -11.22 -1.83
N LEU A 177 1.04 -11.24 -1.24
CA LEU A 177 -0.06 -12.11 -1.66
C LEU A 177 -0.88 -11.37 -2.72
N GLU A 178 -0.88 -11.90 -3.94
CA GLU A 178 -1.68 -11.40 -5.06
C GLU A 178 -2.88 -12.31 -5.28
N VAL A 179 -4.07 -11.70 -5.26
CA VAL A 179 -5.35 -12.40 -5.42
C VAL A 179 -6.04 -11.90 -6.68
N LEU A 180 -6.20 -12.77 -7.66
CA LEU A 180 -6.92 -12.47 -8.91
C LEU A 180 -8.40 -12.77 -8.71
N LEU A 181 -9.24 -11.79 -9.02
CA LEU A 181 -10.69 -11.87 -8.85
C LEU A 181 -11.42 -11.21 -10.01
N ARG A 182 -12.63 -11.68 -10.28
CA ARG A 182 -13.60 -11.07 -11.17
C ARG A 182 -14.79 -10.54 -10.38
N ILE A 183 -15.34 -9.41 -10.80
CA ILE A 183 -16.59 -8.88 -10.25
C ILE A 183 -17.76 -9.65 -10.87
N SER A 184 -18.46 -10.48 -10.08
CA SER A 184 -19.58 -11.31 -10.57
C SER A 184 -20.85 -10.52 -10.86
N GLY A 185 -21.00 -9.34 -10.26
CA GLY A 185 -22.22 -8.53 -10.34
C GLY A 185 -21.93 -7.05 -10.44
N THR A 186 -22.36 -6.29 -9.44
CA THR A 186 -22.13 -4.85 -9.34
C THR A 186 -21.28 -4.50 -8.12
N LEU A 187 -20.48 -3.46 -8.22
CA LEU A 187 -19.63 -2.92 -7.18
C LEU A 187 -20.02 -1.46 -6.92
N LEU A 188 -20.09 -1.07 -5.65
CA LEU A 188 -20.27 0.31 -5.26
C LEU A 188 -19.40 0.66 -4.05
N VAL A 189 -18.26 1.29 -4.27
CA VAL A 189 -17.52 2.07 -3.28
C VAL A 189 -17.90 3.51 -3.49
N ARG A 190 -18.70 4.07 -2.59
CA ARG A 190 -19.36 5.36 -2.79
C ARG A 190 -18.34 6.51 -2.87
N THR A 191 -18.52 7.35 -3.89
CA THR A 191 -18.08 8.74 -3.91
C THR A 191 -19.32 9.64 -3.93
N TYR A 192 -19.33 10.69 -3.11
CA TYR A 192 -20.40 11.68 -3.11
C TYR A 192 -20.11 12.76 -4.17
N ALA A 193 -21.18 13.26 -4.81
CA ALA A 193 -21.15 14.10 -6.02
C ALA A 193 -20.41 15.45 -5.93
N VAL A 194 -19.67 15.74 -4.86
CA VAL A 194 -18.91 16.99 -4.72
C VAL A 194 -17.69 17.08 -5.65
N ALA A 195 -17.29 15.96 -6.26
CA ALA A 195 -16.13 15.89 -7.16
C ALA A 195 -16.48 16.03 -8.66
N PHE A 196 -17.76 16.07 -9.03
CA PHE A 196 -18.19 16.21 -10.42
C PHE A 196 -18.76 17.61 -10.63
N THR A 197 -18.28 18.31 -11.66
CA THR A 197 -18.81 19.60 -12.10
C THR A 197 -20.34 19.56 -12.14
N ARG A 198 -21.00 20.40 -11.33
CA ARG A 198 -22.46 20.48 -11.21
C ARG A 198 -23.10 20.76 -12.58
N THR A 199 -23.60 19.71 -13.21
CA THR A 199 -24.67 19.75 -14.22
C THR A 199 -25.86 18.99 -13.65
N GLU A 200 -27.08 19.39 -13.99
CA GLU A 200 -28.31 19.07 -13.25
C GLU A 200 -28.78 17.58 -13.32
N ASP A 201 -28.03 16.69 -13.99
CA ASP A 201 -28.35 15.26 -14.21
C ASP A 201 -27.39 14.28 -13.49
N ILE A 202 -26.87 14.63 -12.31
CA ILE A 202 -25.87 13.79 -11.61
C ILE A 202 -26.54 12.89 -10.57
N PRO A 203 -26.33 11.56 -10.62
CA PRO A 203 -26.84 10.62 -9.63
C PRO A 203 -26.31 10.89 -8.21
N ASP A 204 -27.08 10.46 -7.21
CA ASP A 204 -26.81 10.71 -5.79
C ASP A 204 -25.44 10.19 -5.33
N TYR A 205 -25.00 9.05 -5.89
CA TYR A 205 -23.68 8.46 -5.64
C TYR A 205 -23.25 7.51 -6.75
N GLY A 206 -21.94 7.49 -7.02
CA GLY A 206 -21.33 6.60 -8.02
C GLY A 206 -20.22 5.75 -7.43
N GLN A 207 -19.81 4.73 -8.18
CA GLN A 207 -18.56 4.02 -7.93
C GLN A 207 -17.38 5.00 -7.97
N MET A 208 -16.49 4.89 -7.00
CA MET A 208 -15.22 5.60 -6.99
C MET A 208 -14.38 5.25 -8.21
N THR A 209 -13.90 6.27 -8.91
CA THR A 209 -13.07 6.14 -10.12
C THR A 209 -11.80 6.97 -10.01
N VAL A 210 -10.76 6.57 -10.75
CA VAL A 210 -9.50 7.32 -10.85
C VAL A 210 -9.77 8.70 -11.46
N GLY A 211 -9.24 9.76 -10.84
CA GLY A 211 -9.46 11.16 -11.24
C GLY A 211 -10.92 11.63 -11.16
N GLY A 212 -11.85 10.80 -10.66
CA GLY A 212 -13.27 11.15 -10.62
C GLY A 212 -13.87 11.41 -12.01
N HIS A 213 -13.43 10.71 -13.06
CA HIS A 213 -13.94 10.90 -14.42
C HIS A 213 -14.82 9.76 -14.94
N GLY A 214 -15.15 8.78 -14.10
CA GLY A 214 -16.04 7.67 -14.48
C GLY A 214 -15.43 6.65 -15.45
N LYS A 215 -14.14 6.80 -15.80
CA LYS A 215 -13.48 5.96 -16.82
C LYS A 215 -12.98 4.62 -16.29
N GLN A 216 -12.49 4.60 -15.05
CA GLN A 216 -11.85 3.42 -14.48
C GLN A 216 -12.12 3.35 -12.99
N ALA A 217 -12.82 2.30 -12.56
CA ALA A 217 -13.19 2.12 -11.17
C ALA A 217 -11.99 1.70 -10.31
N VAL A 218 -12.03 2.13 -9.04
CA VAL A 218 -10.96 1.89 -8.07
C VAL A 218 -11.53 1.48 -6.71
N ILE A 219 -10.85 0.57 -6.04
CA ILE A 219 -11.14 0.14 -4.66
C ILE A 219 -9.98 0.60 -3.77
N PRO A 220 -10.21 1.54 -2.85
CA PRO A 220 -9.21 2.00 -1.90
C PRO A 220 -8.66 0.87 -1.02
N GLY A 221 -7.36 0.91 -0.71
CA GLY A 221 -6.75 -0.01 0.25
C GLY A 221 -7.40 0.05 1.65
N SER A 222 -7.99 1.20 2.02
CA SER A 222 -8.81 1.32 3.23
C SER A 222 -10.10 0.51 3.18
N SER A 223 -10.76 0.42 2.03
CA SER A 223 -11.96 -0.39 1.83
C SER A 223 -11.65 -1.88 1.97
N TRP A 224 -10.56 -2.32 1.34
CA TRP A 224 -10.07 -3.69 1.49
C TRP A 224 -9.71 -4.02 2.94
N ALA A 225 -8.89 -3.18 3.58
CA ALA A 225 -8.49 -3.38 4.96
C ALA A 225 -9.70 -3.45 5.90
N GLY A 226 -10.72 -2.60 5.69
CA GLY A 226 -11.95 -2.60 6.47
C GLY A 226 -12.77 -3.87 6.27
N ALA A 227 -12.97 -4.30 5.02
CA ALA A 227 -13.72 -5.50 4.69
C ALA A 227 -13.05 -6.76 5.27
N PHE A 228 -11.74 -6.92 5.05
CA PHE A 228 -10.97 -8.05 5.57
C PHE A 228 -10.96 -8.07 7.10
N ARG A 229 -10.72 -6.92 7.75
CA ARG A 229 -10.71 -6.84 9.22
C ARG A 229 -12.06 -7.20 9.83
N SER A 230 -13.14 -6.64 9.29
CA SER A 230 -14.51 -6.91 9.78
C SER A 230 -14.87 -8.38 9.64
N HIS A 231 -14.54 -8.98 8.49
CA HIS A 231 -14.80 -10.38 8.19
C HIS A 231 -14.00 -11.31 9.11
N LEU A 232 -12.69 -11.11 9.19
CA LEU A 232 -11.83 -11.94 10.05
C LEU A 232 -12.18 -11.82 11.53
N ALA A 233 -12.62 -10.64 11.99
CA ALA A 233 -13.08 -10.51 13.37
C ALA A 233 -14.28 -11.41 13.65
N LYS A 234 -15.25 -11.51 12.72
CA LYS A 234 -16.37 -12.45 12.84
C LYS A 234 -15.91 -13.90 12.81
N THR A 235 -15.02 -14.26 11.89
CA THR A 235 -14.45 -15.62 11.83
C THR A 235 -13.73 -16.00 13.12
N VAL A 236 -12.93 -15.09 13.69
CA VAL A 236 -12.23 -15.30 14.97
C VAL A 236 -13.22 -15.44 16.13
N GLN A 237 -14.23 -14.57 16.18
CA GLN A 237 -15.30 -14.61 17.19
C GLN A 237 -16.02 -15.97 17.19
N GLU A 238 -16.41 -16.46 16.00
CA GLU A 238 -17.05 -17.77 15.82
C GLU A 238 -16.12 -18.93 16.22
N LEU A 239 -14.85 -18.89 15.79
CA LEU A 239 -13.87 -19.93 16.08
C LEU A 239 -13.56 -20.05 17.58
N LEU A 240 -13.50 -18.90 18.27
CA LEU A 240 -13.22 -18.84 19.71
C LEU A 240 -14.47 -19.04 20.57
N ARG A 241 -15.67 -18.96 19.97
CA ARG A 241 -16.96 -18.90 20.68
C ARG A 241 -16.98 -17.77 21.71
N GLN A 242 -16.33 -16.65 21.39
CA GLN A 242 -16.35 -15.45 22.23
C GLN A 242 -17.58 -14.59 21.88
N PRO A 243 -18.25 -13.98 22.87
CA PRO A 243 -19.40 -13.12 22.59
C PRO A 243 -18.99 -11.72 22.10
N ASP A 244 -17.79 -11.23 22.44
CA ASP A 244 -17.41 -9.82 22.22
C ASP A 244 -16.65 -9.60 20.89
N TRP A 245 -17.29 -8.90 19.95
CA TRP A 245 -16.68 -8.47 18.69
C TRP A 245 -15.46 -7.56 18.90
N LYS A 246 -15.44 -6.74 19.96
CA LYS A 246 -14.32 -5.83 20.24
C LYS A 246 -13.05 -6.58 20.64
N GLU A 247 -13.17 -7.68 21.38
CA GLU A 247 -12.02 -8.53 21.71
C GLU A 247 -11.48 -9.24 20.46
N ALA A 248 -12.35 -9.74 19.59
CA ALA A 248 -11.93 -10.29 18.30
C ALA A 248 -11.20 -9.23 17.43
N GLN A 249 -11.67 -7.98 17.44
CA GLN A 249 -10.97 -6.85 16.79
C GLN A 249 -9.58 -6.61 17.38
N LYS A 250 -9.41 -6.73 18.70
CA LYS A 250 -8.13 -6.54 19.39
C LYS A 250 -7.12 -7.64 19.08
N ILE A 251 -7.56 -8.90 18.97
CA ILE A 251 -6.71 -10.03 18.54
C ILE A 251 -6.05 -9.73 17.19
N LEU A 252 -6.77 -9.04 16.29
CA LEU A 252 -6.30 -8.68 14.96
C LEU A 252 -5.47 -7.37 14.89
N ASN A 253 -5.22 -6.69 16.03
CA ASN A 253 -4.43 -5.47 16.06
C ASN A 253 -3.02 -5.60 15.47
N PRO A 254 -2.26 -6.71 15.66
CA PRO A 254 -0.95 -6.86 15.02
C PRO A 254 -1.00 -6.77 13.49
N LEU A 255 -2.11 -7.19 12.88
CA LEU A 255 -2.30 -7.20 11.43
C LEU A 255 -2.83 -5.86 10.90
N PHE A 256 -3.87 -5.34 11.53
CA PHE A 256 -4.61 -4.19 10.99
C PHE A 256 -4.32 -2.86 11.70
N GLY A 257 -3.50 -2.88 12.75
CA GLY A 257 -3.20 -1.74 13.62
C GLY A 257 -4.19 -1.61 14.76
N THR A 258 -3.92 -0.71 15.71
CA THR A 258 -4.77 -0.52 16.90
C THR A 258 -6.18 -0.09 16.50
N TRP A 259 -7.18 -0.88 16.89
CA TRP A 259 -8.58 -0.45 16.87
C TRP A 259 -8.89 0.30 18.17
N SER A 260 -9.13 1.60 18.07
CA SER A 260 -9.53 2.43 19.20
C SER A 260 -11.01 2.75 19.15
N ASP A 261 -11.72 2.37 20.21
CA ASP A 261 -12.92 3.11 20.62
C ASP A 261 -12.45 4.38 21.35
N THR A 262 -13.22 5.45 21.25
CA THR A 262 -12.88 6.85 21.55
C THR A 262 -12.33 7.17 22.96
N GLU A 263 -12.12 6.17 23.83
CA GLU A 263 -11.78 6.29 25.25
C GLU A 263 -10.35 5.88 25.62
N MET A 264 -9.41 5.77 24.67
CA MET A 264 -8.04 5.29 24.97
C MET A 264 -6.99 6.39 24.83
N ARG A 265 -7.06 7.43 25.68
CA ARG A 265 -5.90 8.30 25.95
C ARG A 265 -4.93 7.47 26.79
N ASN A 266 -3.72 7.18 26.27
CA ASN A 266 -2.59 6.46 26.91
C ASN A 266 -2.32 5.00 26.49
N GLN A 267 -2.87 4.49 25.38
CA GLN A 267 -2.38 3.23 24.80
C GLN A 267 -1.37 3.47 23.68
N GLU A 268 -0.36 2.60 23.58
CA GLU A 268 0.53 2.56 22.42
C GLU A 268 -0.27 2.24 21.15
N LEU A 269 -0.23 3.17 20.20
CA LEU A 269 -0.86 3.00 18.91
C LEU A 269 0.09 2.24 18.00
N HIS A 270 -0.33 1.06 17.54
CA HIS A 270 0.40 0.25 16.59
C HIS A 270 -0.11 0.52 15.18
N ALA A 271 0.83 0.77 14.28
CA ALA A 271 0.53 0.81 12.86
C ALA A 271 0.18 -0.59 12.34
N SER A 272 -0.59 -0.65 11.26
CA SER A 272 -0.96 -1.89 10.58
C SER A 272 0.29 -2.70 10.18
N GLY A 273 0.31 -3.99 10.46
CA GLY A 273 1.31 -4.91 9.90
C GLY A 273 1.07 -5.21 8.41
N LEU A 274 -0.20 -5.22 8.02
CA LEU A 274 -0.66 -5.42 6.65
C LEU A 274 -0.73 -4.12 5.86
N ILE A 275 -0.40 -4.24 4.57
CA ILE A 275 -0.50 -3.20 3.56
C ILE A 275 -1.48 -3.68 2.51
N PHE A 276 -2.58 -2.95 2.35
CA PHE A 276 -3.54 -3.16 1.27
C PHE A 276 -3.28 -2.09 0.21
N GLU A 277 -2.91 -2.50 -0.99
CA GLU A 277 -2.75 -1.58 -2.11
C GLU A 277 -4.11 -1.11 -2.64
N GLU A 278 -4.11 0.03 -3.34
CA GLU A 278 -5.30 0.51 -4.03
C GLU A 278 -5.44 -0.21 -5.37
N THR A 279 -6.57 -0.88 -5.54
CA THR A 279 -6.82 -1.76 -6.67
C THR A 279 -7.61 -1.04 -7.75
N VAL A 280 -7.09 -1.05 -8.96
CA VAL A 280 -7.78 -0.55 -10.14
C VAL A 280 -8.45 -1.72 -10.84
N ILE A 281 -9.67 -1.49 -11.34
CA ILE A 281 -10.44 -2.50 -12.07
C ILE A 281 -10.07 -2.42 -13.55
N ASP A 282 -9.70 -3.57 -14.10
CA ASP A 282 -9.47 -3.72 -15.54
C ASP A 282 -10.78 -4.11 -16.24
N GLY A 283 -11.20 -3.30 -17.21
CA GLY A 283 -12.48 -3.43 -17.90
C GLY A 283 -13.70 -3.09 -17.05
N GLY A 284 -14.86 -3.58 -17.48
CA GLY A 284 -16.17 -3.22 -16.91
C GLY A 284 -16.65 -1.84 -17.33
N HIS A 285 -17.79 -1.42 -16.79
CA HIS A 285 -18.37 -0.09 -17.06
C HIS A 285 -19.31 0.34 -15.93
N GLY A 286 -19.58 1.64 -15.84
CA GLY A 286 -20.64 2.17 -14.98
C GLY A 286 -22.01 1.78 -15.52
N LEU A 287 -22.88 1.27 -14.66
CA LEU A 287 -24.25 0.88 -14.97
C LEU A 287 -25.21 1.81 -14.22
N PRO A 288 -25.74 2.87 -14.86
CA PRO A 288 -26.76 3.71 -14.24
C PRO A 288 -27.97 2.87 -13.83
N ALA A 289 -28.34 2.98 -12.55
CA ALA A 289 -29.46 2.26 -11.97
C ALA A 289 -30.26 3.22 -11.08
N ALA A 290 -31.58 3.06 -11.11
CA ALA A 290 -32.48 3.74 -10.20
C ALA A 290 -33.21 2.72 -9.36
N ARG A 291 -33.37 3.00 -8.06
CA ARG A 291 -34.17 2.18 -7.16
C ARG A 291 -35.11 3.04 -6.33
N ILE A 292 -36.26 2.47 -5.98
CA ILE A 292 -37.27 3.08 -5.14
C ILE A 292 -37.41 2.28 -3.85
N ALA A 293 -37.72 2.96 -2.74
CA ALA A 293 -38.25 2.28 -1.57
C ALA A 293 -39.78 2.15 -1.72
N VAL A 294 -40.29 0.93 -1.59
CA VAL A 294 -41.73 0.64 -1.61
C VAL A 294 -42.24 0.51 -0.18
N ASP A 295 -43.27 1.27 0.16
CA ASP A 295 -43.93 1.19 1.45
C ASP A 295 -44.72 -0.12 1.56
N ARG A 296 -44.46 -0.89 2.62
CA ARG A 296 -45.01 -2.25 2.78
C ARG A 296 -46.51 -2.27 3.11
N PHE A 297 -47.09 -1.15 3.56
CA PHE A 297 -48.50 -1.07 3.94
C PHE A 297 -49.38 -0.58 2.80
N THR A 298 -48.89 0.40 2.05
CA THR A 298 -49.63 1.08 0.98
C THR A 298 -49.30 0.55 -0.40
N GLY A 299 -48.17 -0.15 -0.58
CA GLY A 299 -47.66 -0.56 -1.89
C GLY A 299 -47.21 0.60 -2.78
N GLY A 300 -47.27 1.84 -2.27
CA GLY A 300 -46.80 3.04 -2.96
C GLY A 300 -45.30 3.27 -2.81
N THR A 301 -44.76 4.17 -3.61
CA THR A 301 -43.38 4.64 -3.47
C THR A 301 -43.24 5.55 -2.27
N VAL A 302 -42.22 5.34 -1.43
CA VAL A 302 -41.86 6.28 -0.37
C VAL A 302 -41.35 7.58 -0.99
N GLN A 303 -41.98 8.71 -0.66
CA GLN A 303 -41.56 10.01 -1.17
C GLN A 303 -40.11 10.34 -0.76
N GLY A 304 -39.31 10.80 -1.71
CA GLY A 304 -37.89 11.15 -1.49
C GLY A 304 -36.94 9.95 -1.40
N ALA A 305 -37.40 8.73 -1.67
CA ALA A 305 -36.59 7.52 -1.69
C ALA A 305 -36.38 6.97 -3.11
N LEU A 306 -36.29 7.87 -4.10
CA LEU A 306 -35.67 7.55 -5.38
C LEU A 306 -34.16 7.68 -5.18
N TYR A 307 -33.44 6.64 -5.51
CA TYR A 307 -31.99 6.63 -5.44
C TYR A 307 -31.44 6.40 -6.84
N GLU A 308 -30.71 7.37 -7.36
CA GLU A 308 -30.00 7.24 -8.63
C GLU A 308 -28.53 6.97 -8.37
N GLU A 309 -28.03 5.88 -8.93
CA GLU A 309 -26.71 5.35 -8.61
C GLU A 309 -26.00 4.83 -9.84
N ILE A 310 -24.67 4.96 -9.88
CA ILE A 310 -23.82 4.37 -10.93
C ILE A 310 -22.88 3.36 -10.29
N PRO A 311 -23.34 2.14 -9.97
CA PRO A 311 -22.44 1.03 -9.66
C PRO A 311 -21.57 0.67 -10.88
N TRP A 312 -20.45 0.00 -10.62
CA TRP A 312 -19.61 -0.60 -11.65
C TRP A 312 -19.98 -2.06 -11.87
N THR A 313 -20.03 -2.51 -13.11
CA THR A 313 -20.30 -3.92 -13.43
C THR A 313 -19.21 -4.55 -14.27
N GLY A 314 -18.88 -5.80 -13.94
CA GLY A 314 -17.80 -6.56 -14.56
C GLY A 314 -16.41 -6.00 -14.27
N GLY A 315 -15.43 -6.62 -14.91
CA GLY A 315 -14.01 -6.32 -14.76
C GLY A 315 -13.27 -7.32 -13.87
N GLU A 316 -11.96 -7.38 -14.08
CA GLU A 316 -11.03 -8.19 -13.30
C GLU A 316 -10.16 -7.29 -12.42
N ILE A 317 -9.67 -7.84 -11.31
CA ILE A 317 -8.77 -7.14 -10.40
C ILE A 317 -7.63 -8.05 -9.96
N ILE A 318 -6.51 -7.42 -9.64
CA ILE A 318 -5.43 -8.01 -8.85
C ILE A 318 -5.41 -7.26 -7.52
N LEU A 319 -5.61 -7.98 -6.41
CA LEU A 319 -5.51 -7.43 -5.06
C LEU A 319 -4.14 -7.80 -4.44
N PRO A 320 -3.20 -6.84 -4.30
CA PRO A 320 -1.95 -7.05 -3.60
C PRO A 320 -2.12 -6.78 -2.10
N ILE A 321 -1.76 -7.76 -1.28
CA ILE A 321 -1.71 -7.66 0.18
C ILE A 321 -0.28 -7.97 0.63
N ARG A 322 0.37 -7.02 1.31
CA ARG A 322 1.77 -7.15 1.72
C ARG A 322 1.96 -7.11 3.21
N TRP A 323 3.01 -7.77 3.68
CA TRP A 323 3.48 -7.70 5.06
C TRP A 323 4.99 -7.90 5.13
N ARG A 324 5.63 -7.39 6.19
CA ARG A 324 7.07 -7.51 6.36
C ARG A 324 7.45 -8.92 6.82
N LYS A 325 8.44 -9.53 6.16
CA LYS A 325 9.01 -10.84 6.55
C LYS A 325 9.56 -10.77 7.96
N ASN A 326 9.15 -11.69 8.83
CA ASN A 326 9.53 -11.71 10.26
C ASN A 326 9.28 -10.37 10.99
N GLY A 327 8.34 -9.56 10.50
CA GLY A 327 8.11 -8.20 10.99
C GLY A 327 7.05 -8.08 12.07
N LEU A 328 6.32 -9.16 12.35
CA LEU A 328 5.22 -9.22 13.30
C LEU A 328 5.47 -10.35 14.31
N ASN A 329 4.78 -10.28 15.45
CA ASN A 329 4.76 -11.39 16.44
C ASN A 329 3.86 -12.56 15.97
N LEU A 330 3.86 -12.83 14.67
CA LEU A 330 3.17 -13.92 13.98
C LEU A 330 4.15 -14.49 12.95
N THR A 331 4.04 -15.80 12.67
CA THR A 331 4.77 -16.40 11.56
C THR A 331 4.14 -16.00 10.22
N ASP A 332 4.92 -16.05 9.14
CA ASP A 332 4.42 -15.73 7.80
C ASP A 332 3.27 -16.67 7.37
N ASP A 333 3.31 -17.94 7.80
CA ASP A 333 2.23 -18.91 7.59
C ASP A 333 0.94 -18.54 8.33
N GLU A 334 1.05 -18.05 9.57
CA GLU A 334 -0.11 -17.61 10.36
C GLU A 334 -0.79 -16.40 9.71
N ILE A 335 0.01 -15.44 9.24
CA ILE A 335 -0.48 -14.24 8.53
C ILE A 335 -1.16 -14.66 7.23
N CYS A 336 -0.47 -15.48 6.42
CA CYS A 336 -0.99 -15.98 5.15
C CYS A 336 -2.30 -16.78 5.38
N GLY A 337 -2.35 -17.64 6.39
CA GLY A 337 -3.54 -18.43 6.72
C GLY A 337 -4.75 -17.59 7.09
N LEU A 338 -4.55 -16.53 7.88
CA LEU A 338 -5.63 -15.59 8.24
C LEU A 338 -6.14 -14.85 7.00
N LEU A 339 -5.24 -14.39 6.12
CA LEU A 339 -5.63 -13.77 4.86
C LEU A 339 -6.39 -14.74 3.96
N LEU A 340 -5.94 -16.00 3.88
CA LEU A 340 -6.58 -17.05 3.08
C LEU A 340 -8.01 -17.34 3.51
N TRP A 341 -8.37 -17.27 4.80
CA TRP A 341 -9.76 -17.41 5.22
C TRP A 341 -10.65 -16.34 4.58
N ALA A 342 -10.23 -15.07 4.67
CA ALA A 342 -10.98 -13.97 4.04
C ALA A 342 -10.98 -14.08 2.50
N VAL A 343 -9.86 -14.50 1.89
CA VAL A 343 -9.75 -14.65 0.44
C VAL A 343 -10.62 -15.78 -0.09
N LYS A 344 -10.71 -16.91 0.61
CA LYS A 344 -11.59 -18.02 0.21
C LYS A 344 -13.06 -17.63 0.31
N ASP A 345 -13.43 -16.92 1.38
CA ASP A 345 -14.79 -16.40 1.52
C ASP A 345 -15.10 -15.30 0.49
N LEU A 346 -14.11 -14.50 0.10
CA LEU A 346 -14.22 -13.52 -0.98
C LEU A 346 -14.42 -14.21 -2.33
N GLN A 347 -13.64 -15.26 -2.63
CA GLN A 347 -13.78 -16.08 -3.84
C GLN A 347 -15.09 -16.85 -3.90
N ALA A 348 -15.67 -17.20 -2.75
CA ALA A 348 -16.96 -17.86 -2.64
C ALA A 348 -18.16 -16.88 -2.65
N GLY A 349 -17.91 -15.57 -2.73
CA GLY A 349 -18.94 -14.54 -2.69
C GLY A 349 -19.58 -14.33 -1.30
N ILE A 350 -19.00 -14.90 -0.25
CA ILE A 350 -19.45 -14.74 1.15
C ILE A 350 -18.97 -13.39 1.70
N LEU A 351 -17.71 -13.03 1.45
CA LEU A 351 -17.17 -11.73 1.80
C LEU A 351 -17.44 -10.73 0.67
N ALA A 352 -18.41 -9.84 0.89
CA ALA A 352 -18.69 -8.74 -0.03
C ALA A 352 -17.99 -7.44 0.36
N VAL A 353 -17.57 -6.64 -0.63
CA VAL A 353 -16.79 -5.40 -0.44
C VAL A 353 -17.49 -4.17 -1.01
N GLY A 354 -17.45 -3.06 -0.26
CA GLY A 354 -18.07 -1.81 -0.63
C GLY A 354 -19.37 -1.54 0.12
N GLY A 355 -20.15 -0.60 -0.40
CA GLY A 355 -21.48 -0.27 0.08
C GLY A 355 -22.53 -1.22 -0.48
N GLU A 356 -23.66 -1.30 0.24
CA GLU A 356 -24.88 -1.96 -0.26
C GLU A 356 -24.70 -3.45 -0.57
N THR A 357 -23.84 -4.10 0.21
CA THR A 357 -23.64 -5.55 0.13
C THR A 357 -24.92 -6.33 0.41
N SER A 358 -25.86 -5.76 1.18
CA SER A 358 -27.16 -6.37 1.49
C SER A 358 -28.11 -6.51 0.28
N VAL A 359 -27.89 -5.74 -0.80
CA VAL A 359 -28.64 -5.87 -2.05
C VAL A 359 -27.84 -6.62 -3.13
N GLY A 360 -26.80 -7.35 -2.72
CA GLY A 360 -26.03 -8.24 -3.60
C GLY A 360 -24.84 -7.60 -4.32
N ARG A 361 -24.35 -6.45 -3.83
CA ARG A 361 -23.18 -5.77 -4.41
C ARG A 361 -21.86 -6.21 -3.79
N GLY A 362 -20.78 -6.00 -4.52
CA GLY A 362 -19.42 -6.23 -4.05
C GLY A 362 -19.02 -7.70 -3.99
N ILE A 363 -19.67 -8.54 -4.78
CA ILE A 363 -19.42 -9.99 -4.86
C ILE A 363 -18.31 -10.24 -5.89
N PHE A 364 -17.33 -11.04 -5.47
CA PHE A 364 -16.21 -11.46 -6.29
C PHE A 364 -16.19 -12.97 -6.45
N GLU A 365 -15.50 -13.42 -7.49
CA GLU A 365 -15.24 -14.83 -7.76
C GLU A 365 -13.83 -15.01 -8.35
N PRO A 366 -13.24 -16.21 -8.31
CA PRO A 366 -11.95 -16.45 -8.96
C PRO A 366 -12.05 -16.30 -10.48
N VAL A 367 -10.96 -15.88 -11.11
CA VAL A 367 -10.85 -15.88 -12.57
C VAL A 367 -10.72 -17.32 -13.05
N HIS A 368 -11.66 -17.78 -13.88
CA HIS A 368 -11.67 -19.15 -14.37
C HIS A 368 -10.51 -19.42 -15.35
N GLY A 369 -9.93 -20.61 -15.28
CA GLY A 369 -8.88 -21.06 -16.20
C GLY A 369 -7.49 -20.46 -15.95
N LYS A 370 -7.28 -19.78 -14.83
CA LYS A 370 -6.00 -19.22 -14.39
C LYS A 370 -5.72 -19.59 -12.93
N ASP A 371 -4.45 -19.60 -12.56
CA ASP A 371 -4.08 -19.54 -11.14
C ASP A 371 -4.50 -18.20 -10.56
N ASN A 372 -5.06 -18.21 -9.35
CA ASN A 372 -5.69 -17.03 -8.75
C ASN A 372 -4.98 -16.52 -7.50
N LEU A 373 -3.99 -17.25 -6.99
CA LEU A 373 -3.31 -16.96 -5.73
C LEU A 373 -1.81 -17.10 -5.94
N PHE A 374 -1.10 -16.00 -5.77
CA PHE A 374 0.35 -15.95 -5.88
C PHE A 374 0.94 -15.37 -4.60
N LEU A 375 1.99 -15.99 -4.09
CA LEU A 375 2.78 -15.48 -2.99
C LEU A 375 4.20 -15.23 -3.50
N ASP A 376 4.64 -13.97 -3.45
CA ASP A 376 5.93 -13.52 -3.97
C ASP A 376 6.14 -13.91 -5.45
N GLY A 377 5.06 -13.87 -6.24
CA GLY A 377 5.04 -14.24 -7.66
C GLY A 377 4.95 -15.74 -7.95
N ALA A 378 5.06 -16.61 -6.93
CA ALA A 378 4.90 -18.05 -7.08
C ALA A 378 3.45 -18.49 -6.83
N VAL A 379 2.93 -19.43 -7.63
CA VAL A 379 1.59 -19.99 -7.42
C VAL A 379 1.51 -20.65 -6.05
N LEU A 380 0.51 -20.27 -5.25
CA LEU A 380 0.30 -20.85 -3.92
C LEU A 380 -0.43 -22.19 -4.03
N THR A 381 0.28 -23.30 -3.85
CA THR A 381 -0.28 -24.66 -4.01
C THR A 381 -1.39 -24.96 -3.00
N GLU A 382 -2.23 -25.96 -3.27
CA GLU A 382 -3.24 -26.39 -2.30
C GLU A 382 -2.65 -26.88 -0.98
N GLU A 383 -1.47 -27.51 -1.03
CA GLU A 383 -0.76 -27.98 0.16
C GLU A 383 -0.28 -26.80 1.02
N ASP A 384 0.30 -25.77 0.38
CA ASP A 384 0.71 -24.54 1.06
C ASP A 384 -0.47 -23.80 1.67
N GLN A 385 -1.58 -23.70 0.94
CA GLN A 385 -2.81 -23.09 1.44
C GLN A 385 -3.30 -23.81 2.69
N LYS A 386 -3.36 -25.16 2.67
CA LYS A 386 -3.77 -25.96 3.83
C LYS A 386 -2.83 -25.76 5.02
N ARG A 387 -1.51 -25.77 4.80
CA ARG A 387 -0.49 -25.53 5.82
C ARG A 387 -0.68 -24.17 6.49
N CYS A 388 -0.80 -23.10 5.70
CA CYS A 388 -0.99 -21.74 6.21
C CYS A 388 -2.30 -21.62 7.01
N MET A 389 -3.43 -22.09 6.46
CA MET A 389 -4.72 -22.05 7.15
C MET A 389 -4.71 -22.84 8.47
N GLN A 390 -4.01 -23.97 8.55
CA GLN A 390 -3.84 -24.71 9.80
C GLN A 390 -3.02 -23.93 10.83
N ALA A 391 -1.93 -23.27 10.41
CA ALA A 391 -1.14 -22.41 11.28
C ALA A 391 -1.99 -21.28 11.89
N ALA A 392 -2.83 -20.63 11.07
CA ALA A 392 -3.77 -19.61 11.54
C ALA A 392 -4.76 -20.15 12.61
N VAL A 393 -5.30 -21.36 12.45
CA VAL A 393 -6.17 -21.98 13.47
C VAL A 393 -5.43 -22.15 14.79
N LEU A 394 -4.18 -22.64 14.75
CA LEU A 394 -3.36 -22.88 15.94
C LEU A 394 -3.06 -21.58 16.67
N TRP A 395 -2.73 -20.52 15.92
CA TRP A 395 -2.48 -19.19 16.47
C TRP A 395 -3.72 -18.61 17.16
N VAL A 396 -4.89 -18.63 16.49
CA VAL A 396 -6.13 -18.11 17.07
C VAL A 396 -6.50 -18.88 18.33
N LYS A 397 -6.46 -20.23 18.30
CA LYS A 397 -6.75 -21.06 19.49
C LYS A 397 -5.72 -20.87 20.61
N GLY A 398 -4.47 -20.56 20.28
CA GLY A 398 -3.42 -20.23 21.25
C GLY A 398 -3.73 -18.98 22.07
N ASN A 399 -4.39 -17.97 21.46
CA ASN A 399 -4.80 -16.75 22.16
C ASN A 399 -5.87 -17.03 23.23
N ARG A 400 -6.82 -17.95 22.96
CA ARG A 400 -7.81 -18.39 23.96
C ARG A 400 -7.18 -18.97 25.23
N LYS A 401 -6.06 -19.69 25.10
CA LYS A 401 -5.36 -20.26 26.26
C LYS A 401 -4.69 -19.18 27.12
N LYS A 402 -4.16 -18.12 26.51
CA LYS A 402 -3.53 -16.99 27.23
C LYS A 402 -4.56 -16.18 28.04
N GLU A 403 -5.79 -16.06 27.55
CA GLU A 403 -6.88 -15.41 28.28
C GLU A 403 -7.36 -16.22 29.48
N ASN A 404 -7.50 -17.54 29.36
CA ASN A 404 -7.91 -18.41 30.49
C ASN A 404 -6.87 -18.53 31.62
N THR A 405 -5.67 -17.96 31.45
CA THR A 405 -4.57 -18.02 32.44
C THR A 405 -4.31 -16.65 33.08
N ARG A 406 -5.08 -15.62 32.73
CA ARG A 406 -5.15 -14.33 33.44
C ARG A 406 -6.44 -14.27 34.25
#